data_AF-A0A3D3FHG0-F1
#
_entry.id   AF-A0A3D3FHG0-F1
#
_cell.length_a   1.000
_cell.length_b   1.000
_cell.length_c   1.000
_cell.angle_alpha   90.00
_cell.angle_beta   90.00
_cell.angle_gamma   90.00
#
_symmetry.space_group_name_H-M   'P 1'
#
loop_
_entity.id
_entity.type
_entity.pdbx_description
1 polymer ?
#
loop_
_entity_poly.entity_id
_entity_poly.type
_entity_poly.pdbx_seq_one_letter_code
_entity_poly.pdbx_strand_id
1 'polypeptide(L)'
;KDAGLPMWSAVLLYDFEFYMDFAGYTHIALGSAELFGFHLPENFNLPYLSRSIREFWRRWHISFSTWLRDYIYIPLGGNRCSKARKYFNVMMTFVVSGFWHGAGLNFIVWGTLHGIYQIIGGLLAPAREKLTNRLHIQQQSKLRTLLSTLFIFCLVDFTWIFFRCHSMRNALSVINALMHNGTASFLQLVSEQFSNGLPGFWLVIGCIALVMILECLQLHFGRLYPKWLHWNGLLQWACIFLLLIFVAICGVYGPNYSAQSFIYAKF
;
A
#
# COMPACT_ATOMS: atom_id res chain seq x y z
N LYS A 1 17.77 -20.39 -14.23
CA LYS A 1 17.18 -19.57 -15.30
C LYS A 1 15.69 -19.31 -15.00
N ASP A 2 15.29 -19.29 -13.72
CA ASP A 2 13.91 -19.62 -13.33
C ASP A 2 13.41 -18.73 -12.18
N ALA A 3 13.65 -17.42 -12.28
CA ALA A 3 13.40 -16.48 -11.18
C ALA A 3 12.05 -15.74 -11.27
N GLY A 4 11.21 -15.97 -12.30
CA GLY A 4 10.06 -15.11 -12.57
C GLY A 4 8.99 -15.13 -11.48
N LEU A 5 8.56 -16.31 -11.03
CA LEU A 5 7.59 -16.41 -9.94
C LEU A 5 8.10 -15.97 -8.57
N PRO A 6 9.33 -16.34 -8.15
CA PRO A 6 9.93 -15.74 -6.96
C PRO A 6 9.92 -14.20 -7.02
N MET A 7 10.17 -13.63 -8.20
CA MET A 7 10.15 -12.18 -8.40
C MET A 7 8.72 -11.61 -8.29
N TRP A 8 7.72 -12.26 -8.87
CA TRP A 8 6.31 -11.87 -8.70
C TRP A 8 5.87 -11.91 -7.24
N SER A 9 6.21 -12.99 -6.53
CA SER A 9 5.93 -13.10 -5.09
C SER A 9 6.66 -12.04 -4.28
N ALA A 10 7.91 -11.72 -4.63
CA ALA A 10 8.69 -10.68 -3.94
C ALA A 10 8.07 -9.29 -4.13
N VAL A 11 7.59 -8.96 -5.33
CA VAL A 11 6.91 -7.67 -5.60
C VAL A 11 5.62 -7.58 -4.77
N LEU A 12 4.77 -8.60 -4.83
CA LEU A 12 3.51 -8.64 -4.06
C LEU A 12 3.73 -8.59 -2.54
N LEU A 13 4.73 -9.31 -2.03
CA LEU A 13 5.03 -9.32 -0.60
C LEU A 13 5.64 -7.99 -0.14
N TYR A 14 6.41 -7.31 -1.01
CA TYR A 14 6.96 -6.01 -0.71
C TYR A 14 5.87 -4.95 -0.48
N ASP A 15 4.77 -5.00 -1.23
CA ASP A 15 3.63 -4.11 -1.01
C ASP A 15 3.09 -4.22 0.42
N PHE A 16 2.83 -5.45 0.87
CA PHE A 16 2.36 -5.69 2.22
C PHE A 16 3.39 -5.34 3.27
N GLU A 17 4.67 -5.66 3.05
CA GLU A 17 5.77 -5.26 3.93
C GLU A 17 5.80 -3.75 4.09
N PHE A 18 5.77 -3.00 2.98
CA PHE A 18 5.84 -1.55 2.99
C PHE A 18 4.62 -0.91 3.66
N TYR A 19 3.43 -1.41 3.36
CA TYR A 19 2.20 -0.94 3.99
C TYR A 19 2.19 -1.21 5.49
N MET A 20 2.52 -2.42 5.92
CA MET A 20 2.47 -2.79 7.33
C MET A 20 3.56 -2.09 8.16
N ASP A 21 4.75 -1.92 7.60
CA ASP A 21 5.84 -1.15 8.22
C ASP A 21 5.41 0.31 8.44
N PHE A 22 4.88 0.95 7.37
CA PHE A 22 4.55 2.36 7.43
C PHE A 22 3.25 2.63 8.24
N ALA A 23 2.24 1.78 8.11
CA ALA A 23 1.04 1.85 8.93
C ALA A 23 1.36 1.58 10.40
N GLY A 24 2.22 0.59 10.70
CA GLY A 24 2.68 0.31 12.06
C GLY A 24 3.40 1.50 12.69
N TYR A 25 4.37 2.09 11.97
CA TYR A 25 5.07 3.30 12.40
C TYR A 25 4.12 4.47 12.69
N THR A 26 3.18 4.73 11.79
CA THR A 26 2.22 5.84 11.96
C THR A 26 1.21 5.59 13.07
N HIS A 27 0.81 4.34 13.33
CA HIS A 27 0.00 3.99 14.50
C HIS A 27 0.75 4.18 15.83
N ILE A 28 2.05 3.88 15.87
CA ILE A 28 2.88 4.20 17.05
C ILE A 28 2.91 5.72 17.28
N ALA A 29 3.06 6.51 16.20
CA ALA A 29 3.02 7.97 16.29
C ALA A 29 1.64 8.50 16.75
N LEU A 30 0.54 7.94 16.24
CA LEU A 30 -0.83 8.27 16.67
C LEU A 30 -1.03 7.95 18.16
N GLY A 31 -0.69 6.74 18.60
CA GLY A 31 -0.82 6.35 20.01
C GLY A 31 0.05 7.22 20.93
N SER A 32 1.25 7.58 20.48
CA SER A 32 2.13 8.49 21.23
C SER A 32 1.53 9.90 21.33
N ALA A 33 0.97 10.43 20.24
CA ALA A 33 0.33 11.75 20.23
C ALA A 33 -0.87 11.80 21.19
N GLU A 34 -1.69 10.75 21.23
CA GLU A 34 -2.83 10.63 22.14
C GLU A 34 -2.39 10.65 23.62
N LEU A 35 -1.25 10.03 23.97
CA LEU A 35 -0.69 10.11 25.33
C LEU A 35 -0.31 11.53 25.75
N PHE A 36 0.02 12.40 24.79
CA PHE A 36 0.31 13.82 25.02
C PHE A 36 -0.93 14.72 24.80
N GLY A 37 -2.12 14.15 24.57
CA GLY A 37 -3.36 14.89 24.35
C GLY A 37 -3.54 15.47 22.94
N PHE A 38 -2.69 15.08 21.98
CA PHE A 38 -2.80 15.49 20.59
C PHE A 38 -3.56 14.46 19.76
N HIS A 39 -4.56 14.92 19.01
CA HIS A 39 -5.36 14.06 18.12
C HIS A 39 -4.87 14.27 16.68
N LEU A 40 -4.07 13.32 16.18
CA LEU A 40 -3.58 13.35 14.80
C LEU A 40 -4.52 12.58 13.85
N PRO A 41 -4.64 12.99 12.58
CA PRO A 41 -5.42 12.25 11.59
C PRO A 41 -4.73 10.93 11.23
N GLU A 42 -5.52 9.88 10.98
CA GLU A 42 -5.00 8.61 10.48
C GLU A 42 -4.33 8.76 9.12
N ASN A 43 -3.25 8.02 8.92
CA ASN A 43 -2.48 8.10 7.67
C ASN A 43 -2.92 7.05 6.63
N PHE A 44 -3.62 6.00 7.06
CA PHE A 44 -4.07 4.92 6.19
C PHE A 44 -5.52 4.54 6.48
N ASN A 45 -6.28 4.22 5.44
CA ASN A 45 -7.66 3.76 5.56
C ASN A 45 -8.00 2.74 4.47
N LEU A 46 -7.64 1.47 4.70
CA LEU A 46 -7.93 0.35 3.79
C LEU A 46 -7.50 0.65 2.33
N PRO A 47 -6.24 1.07 2.09
CA PRO A 47 -5.81 1.57 0.78
C PRO A 47 -5.86 0.50 -0.31
N TYR A 48 -5.52 -0.76 0.01
CA TYR A 48 -5.54 -1.86 -0.96
C TYR A 48 -6.95 -2.35 -1.33
N LEU A 49 -7.99 -1.86 -0.63
CA LEU A 49 -9.40 -2.08 -1.00
C LEU A 49 -9.96 -0.97 -1.92
N SER A 50 -9.11 -0.10 -2.46
CA SER A 50 -9.50 1.02 -3.33
C SER A 50 -9.95 0.55 -4.72
N ARG A 51 -11.01 1.18 -5.25
CA ARG A 51 -11.59 0.87 -6.58
C ARG A 51 -11.19 1.87 -7.66
N SER A 52 -10.39 2.88 -7.30
CA SER A 52 -9.78 3.82 -8.24
C SER A 52 -8.49 4.40 -7.66
N ILE A 53 -7.60 4.90 -8.51
CA ILE A 53 -6.37 5.60 -8.08
C ILE A 53 -6.69 6.82 -7.21
N ARG A 54 -7.79 7.53 -7.51
CA ARG A 54 -8.25 8.64 -6.68
C ARG A 54 -8.67 8.18 -5.29
N GLU A 55 -9.31 7.02 -5.18
CA GLU A 55 -9.68 6.43 -3.89
C GLU A 55 -8.43 5.96 -3.13
N PHE A 56 -7.47 5.35 -3.83
CA PHE A 56 -6.18 4.93 -3.26
C PHE A 56 -5.45 6.11 -2.61
N TRP A 57 -5.23 7.21 -3.32
CA TRP A 57 -4.56 8.40 -2.78
C TRP A 57 -5.35 9.15 -1.70
N ARG A 58 -6.65 8.86 -1.53
CA ARG A 58 -7.43 9.36 -0.39
C ARG A 58 -7.33 8.48 0.85
N ARG A 59 -6.75 7.29 0.71
CA ARG A 59 -6.65 6.24 1.73
C ARG A 59 -5.21 5.87 2.05
N TRP A 60 -4.26 6.26 1.22
CA TRP A 60 -2.83 6.04 1.36
C TRP A 60 -2.13 7.35 1.75
N HIS A 61 -1.28 7.29 2.78
CA HIS A 61 -0.46 8.40 3.26
C HIS A 61 -1.24 9.73 3.34
N ILE A 62 -2.39 9.69 4.01
CA ILE A 62 -3.45 10.71 3.95
C ILE A 62 -2.92 12.10 4.32
N SER A 63 -2.04 12.20 5.33
CA SER A 63 -1.44 13.48 5.73
C SER A 63 -0.62 14.12 4.61
N PHE A 64 0.25 13.34 3.96
CA PHE A 64 1.06 13.77 2.82
C PHE A 64 0.21 14.05 1.57
N SER A 65 -0.73 13.17 1.25
CA SER A 65 -1.68 13.35 0.14
C SER A 65 -2.49 14.64 0.30
N THR A 66 -2.86 14.98 1.54
CA THR A 66 -3.53 16.24 1.89
C THR A 66 -2.59 17.43 1.74
N TRP A 67 -1.34 17.32 2.20
CA TRP A 67 -0.33 18.35 2.02
C TRP A 67 -0.08 18.66 0.53
N LEU A 68 0.12 17.64 -0.30
CA LEU A 68 0.28 17.81 -1.76
C LEU A 68 -0.93 18.51 -2.39
N ARG A 69 -2.15 18.14 -1.96
CA ARG A 69 -3.37 18.78 -2.43
C ARG A 69 -3.40 20.26 -2.07
N ASP A 70 -3.14 20.58 -0.81
CA ASP A 70 -3.36 21.92 -0.27
C ASP A 70 -2.24 22.89 -0.61
N TYR A 71 -1.00 22.42 -0.72
CA TYR A 71 0.18 23.26 -0.93
C TYR A 71 0.76 23.19 -2.35
N ILE A 72 0.39 22.19 -3.16
CA ILE A 72 0.86 22.08 -4.56
C ILE A 72 -0.32 22.18 -5.53
N TYR A 73 -1.29 21.26 -5.44
CA TYR A 73 -2.36 21.17 -6.43
C TYR A 73 -3.31 22.37 -6.43
N ILE A 74 -3.78 22.81 -5.26
CA ILE A 74 -4.70 23.95 -5.14
C ILE A 74 -4.02 25.26 -5.58
N PRO A 75 -2.79 25.59 -5.14
CA PRO A 75 -2.07 26.77 -5.61
C PRO A 75 -1.83 26.81 -7.13
N LEU A 76 -1.67 25.67 -7.78
CA LEU A 76 -1.58 25.59 -9.25
C LEU A 76 -2.92 25.89 -9.98
N GLY A 77 -4.00 26.11 -9.24
CA GLY A 77 -5.35 26.40 -9.76
C GLY A 77 -6.38 25.29 -9.51
N GLY A 78 -5.93 24.14 -8.99
CA GLY A 78 -6.80 23.02 -8.64
C GLY A 78 -7.81 22.65 -9.71
N ASN A 79 -9.09 22.54 -9.33
CA ASN A 79 -10.20 22.24 -10.24
C ASN A 79 -10.83 23.49 -10.90
N ARG A 80 -10.34 24.70 -10.61
CA ARG A 80 -10.95 25.97 -11.09
C ARG A 80 -10.41 26.43 -12.45
N CYS A 81 -9.65 25.58 -13.12
CA CYS A 81 -9.00 25.86 -14.40
C CYS A 81 -9.54 24.96 -15.53
N SER A 82 -9.06 25.18 -16.76
CA SER A 82 -9.44 24.34 -17.91
C SER A 82 -9.09 22.87 -17.67
N LYS A 83 -9.79 21.95 -18.35
CA LYS A 83 -9.55 20.50 -18.22
C LYS A 83 -8.09 20.11 -18.50
N ALA A 84 -7.47 20.73 -19.50
CA ALA A 84 -6.06 20.52 -19.82
C ALA A 84 -5.14 21.01 -18.69
N ARG A 85 -5.38 22.21 -18.17
CA ARG A 85 -4.61 22.76 -17.04
C ARG A 85 -4.76 21.93 -15.78
N LYS A 86 -5.96 21.42 -15.51
CA LYS A 86 -6.21 20.50 -14.39
C LYS A 86 -5.33 19.25 -14.48
N TYR A 87 -5.25 18.61 -15.66
CA TYR A 87 -4.41 17.42 -15.82
C TYR A 87 -2.93 17.72 -15.72
N PHE A 88 -2.49 18.87 -16.24
CA PHE A 88 -1.13 19.36 -16.01
C PHE A 88 -0.84 19.52 -14.51
N ASN A 89 -1.75 20.16 -13.77
CA ASN A 89 -1.59 20.36 -12.32
C ASN A 89 -1.54 19.02 -11.56
N VAL A 90 -2.37 18.05 -11.94
CA VAL A 90 -2.29 16.68 -11.37
C VAL A 90 -0.93 16.05 -11.65
N MET A 91 -0.44 16.12 -12.89
CA MET A 91 0.87 15.56 -13.24
C MET A 91 1.99 16.22 -12.43
N MET A 92 2.01 17.55 -12.35
CA MET A 92 3.02 18.29 -11.60
C MET A 92 2.97 17.98 -10.11
N THR A 93 1.77 17.84 -9.54
CA THR A 93 1.62 17.46 -8.13
C THR A 93 2.28 16.10 -7.85
N PHE A 94 2.09 15.11 -8.73
CA PHE A 94 2.68 13.80 -8.56
C PHE A 94 4.18 13.73 -8.90
N VAL A 95 4.66 14.54 -9.85
CA VAL A 95 6.10 14.67 -10.10
C VAL A 95 6.80 15.30 -8.88
N VAL A 96 6.22 16.35 -8.30
CA VAL A 96 6.71 16.94 -7.04
C VAL A 96 6.68 15.92 -5.90
N SER A 97 5.63 15.09 -5.83
CA SER A 97 5.59 13.97 -4.88
C SER A 97 6.75 13.00 -5.08
N GLY A 98 7.12 12.68 -6.33
CA GLY A 98 8.28 11.84 -6.63
C GLY A 98 9.58 12.48 -6.13
N PHE A 99 9.79 13.77 -6.42
CA PHE A 99 10.96 14.50 -5.93
C PHE A 99 11.05 14.55 -4.40
N TRP A 100 9.91 14.64 -3.71
CA TRP A 100 9.86 14.63 -2.25
C TRP A 100 10.43 13.34 -1.64
N HIS A 101 10.29 12.20 -2.34
CA HIS A 101 10.81 10.91 -1.90
C HIS A 101 12.28 10.66 -2.25
N GLY A 102 12.87 11.47 -3.14
CA GLY A 102 14.28 11.35 -3.48
C GLY A 102 14.64 11.88 -4.86
N ALA A 103 15.94 12.13 -5.08
CA ALA A 103 16.47 12.67 -6.34
C ALA A 103 16.66 11.62 -7.46
N GLY A 104 16.47 10.33 -7.16
CA GLY A 104 16.62 9.25 -8.12
C GLY A 104 15.54 9.26 -9.21
N LEU A 105 15.93 8.94 -10.46
CA LEU A 105 15.01 8.88 -11.59
C LEU A 105 13.83 7.90 -11.38
N ASN A 106 14.05 6.87 -10.57
CA ASN A 106 13.04 5.90 -10.17
C ASN A 106 11.86 6.54 -9.42
N PHE A 107 12.10 7.52 -8.54
CA PHE A 107 11.02 8.24 -7.84
C PHE A 107 10.24 9.17 -8.76
N ILE A 108 10.92 9.81 -9.72
CA ILE A 108 10.25 10.64 -10.74
C ILE A 108 9.34 9.78 -11.61
N VAL A 109 9.79 8.59 -12.03
CA VAL A 109 8.97 7.64 -12.79
C VAL A 109 7.79 7.14 -11.96
N TRP A 110 8.02 6.78 -10.70
CA TRP A 110 6.95 6.40 -9.77
C TRP A 110 5.86 7.49 -9.67
N GLY A 111 6.26 8.75 -9.43
CA GLY A 111 5.33 9.87 -9.36
C GLY A 111 4.60 10.08 -10.68
N THR A 112 5.34 10.07 -11.79
CA THR A 112 4.77 10.24 -13.14
C THR A 112 3.72 9.15 -13.44
N LEU A 113 3.99 7.89 -13.10
CA LEU A 113 3.04 6.78 -13.29
C LEU A 113 1.74 7.01 -12.51
N HIS A 114 1.81 7.41 -11.25
CA HIS A 114 0.61 7.77 -10.48
C HIS A 114 -0.16 8.95 -11.08
N GLY A 115 0.55 9.97 -11.58
CA GLY A 115 -0.05 11.08 -12.32
C GLY A 115 -0.79 10.62 -13.58
N ILE A 116 -0.16 9.75 -14.38
CA ILE A 116 -0.77 9.14 -15.57
C ILE A 116 -2.01 8.35 -15.18
N TYR A 117 -1.94 7.49 -14.18
CA TYR A 117 -3.07 6.65 -13.78
C TYR A 117 -4.25 7.49 -13.25
N GLN A 118 -3.98 8.58 -12.52
CA GLN A 118 -5.00 9.50 -12.06
C GLN A 118 -5.69 10.24 -13.22
N ILE A 119 -4.92 10.68 -14.23
CA ILE A 119 -5.44 11.37 -15.42
C ILE A 119 -6.28 10.41 -16.26
N ILE A 120 -5.74 9.22 -16.57
CA ILE A 120 -6.44 8.18 -17.33
C ILE A 120 -7.72 7.76 -16.59
N GLY A 121 -7.64 7.52 -15.28
CA GLY A 121 -8.80 7.19 -14.45
C GLY A 121 -9.90 8.26 -14.49
N GLY A 122 -9.52 9.54 -14.57
CA GLY A 122 -10.44 10.66 -14.74
C GLY A 122 -11.01 10.79 -16.15
N LEU A 123 -10.21 10.50 -17.19
CA LEU A 123 -10.63 10.53 -18.60
C LEU A 123 -11.59 9.39 -18.94
N LEU A 124 -11.33 8.19 -18.41
CA LEU A 124 -12.14 6.99 -18.65
C LEU A 124 -13.40 6.92 -17.79
N ALA A 125 -13.52 7.75 -16.74
CA ALA A 125 -14.67 7.71 -15.83
C ALA A 125 -16.03 7.83 -16.56
N PRO A 126 -16.26 8.78 -17.48
CA PRO A 126 -17.54 8.90 -18.19
C PRO A 126 -17.82 7.70 -19.10
N ALA A 127 -16.80 7.18 -19.79
CA ALA A 127 -16.92 6.01 -20.65
C ALA A 127 -17.26 4.74 -19.83
N ARG A 128 -16.60 4.58 -18.68
CA ARG A 128 -16.86 3.48 -17.74
C ARG A 128 -18.27 3.54 -17.17
N GLU A 129 -18.75 4.73 -16.80
CA GLU A 129 -20.13 4.93 -16.33
C GLU A 129 -21.15 4.59 -17.42
N LYS A 130 -20.93 5.07 -18.65
CA LYS A 130 -21.80 4.75 -19.80
C LYS A 130 -21.85 3.25 -20.10
N LEU A 131 -20.69 2.58 -20.09
CA LEU A 131 -20.60 1.12 -20.32
C LEU A 131 -21.31 0.34 -19.21
N THR A 132 -21.07 0.71 -17.96
CA THR A 132 -21.73 0.09 -16.79
C THR A 132 -23.24 0.19 -16.90
N ASN A 133 -23.76 1.39 -17.25
CA ASN A 133 -25.19 1.62 -17.39
C ASN A 133 -25.78 0.82 -18.56
N ARG A 134 -25.08 0.73 -19.69
CA ARG A 134 -25.52 -0.06 -20.86
C ARG A 134 -25.57 -1.56 -20.58
N LEU A 135 -24.60 -2.07 -19.82
CA LEU A 135 -24.52 -3.49 -19.46
C LEU A 135 -25.39 -3.84 -18.23
N HIS A 136 -26.17 -2.88 -17.69
CA HIS A 136 -26.97 -3.02 -16.47
C HIS A 136 -26.18 -3.60 -15.28
N ILE A 137 -24.87 -3.34 -15.24
CA ILE A 137 -24.02 -3.82 -14.15
C ILE A 137 -24.33 -2.97 -12.93
N GLN A 138 -24.93 -3.58 -11.91
CA GLN A 138 -25.21 -2.91 -10.65
C GLN A 138 -23.94 -2.26 -10.09
N GLN A 139 -24.03 -1.00 -9.67
CA GLN A 139 -22.88 -0.29 -9.11
C GLN A 139 -22.28 -1.00 -7.89
N GLN A 140 -23.10 -1.77 -7.16
CA GLN A 140 -22.69 -2.53 -5.98
C GLN A 140 -22.39 -4.01 -6.26
N SER A 141 -22.21 -4.41 -7.53
CA SER A 141 -21.82 -5.79 -7.84
C SER A 141 -20.50 -6.15 -7.13
N LYS A 142 -20.54 -7.23 -6.33
CA LYS A 142 -19.36 -7.75 -5.61
C LYS A 142 -18.24 -8.09 -6.57
N LEU A 143 -18.58 -8.69 -7.73
CA LEU A 143 -17.61 -9.04 -8.76
C LEU A 143 -16.93 -7.80 -9.34
N ARG A 144 -17.71 -6.76 -9.69
CA ARG A 144 -17.14 -5.50 -10.21
C ARG A 144 -16.22 -4.84 -9.17
N THR A 145 -16.63 -4.86 -7.90
CA THR A 145 -15.85 -4.31 -6.80
C THR A 145 -14.52 -5.05 -6.70
N LEU A 146 -14.55 -6.38 -6.62
CA LEU A 146 -13.36 -7.22 -6.58
C LEU A 146 -12.43 -6.98 -7.77
N LEU A 147 -12.96 -6.99 -9.00
CA LEU A 147 -12.16 -6.76 -10.21
C LEU A 147 -11.54 -5.36 -10.24
N SER A 148 -12.28 -4.34 -9.82
CA SER A 148 -11.76 -2.97 -9.75
C SER A 148 -10.67 -2.85 -8.70
N THR A 149 -10.87 -3.46 -7.53
CA THR A 149 -9.89 -3.49 -6.44
C THR A 149 -8.61 -4.20 -6.86
N LEU A 150 -8.71 -5.41 -7.44
CA LEU A 150 -7.55 -6.15 -7.95
C LEU A 150 -6.81 -5.37 -9.04
N PHE A 151 -7.55 -4.76 -9.97
CA PHE A 151 -6.93 -3.96 -11.02
C PHE A 151 -6.15 -2.75 -10.47
N ILE A 152 -6.73 -2.03 -9.51
CA ILE A 152 -6.05 -0.88 -8.89
C ILE A 152 -4.87 -1.32 -8.03
N PHE A 153 -5.01 -2.42 -7.30
CA PHE A 153 -3.93 -3.02 -6.55
C PHE A 153 -2.75 -3.35 -7.48
N CYS A 154 -2.97 -4.08 -8.57
CA CYS A 154 -1.90 -4.41 -9.53
C CYS A 154 -1.25 -3.17 -10.19
N LEU A 155 -2.01 -2.11 -10.47
CA LEU A 155 -1.44 -0.86 -10.96
C LEU A 155 -0.51 -0.22 -9.93
N VAL A 156 -0.91 -0.21 -8.67
CA VAL A 156 -0.14 0.36 -7.56
C VAL A 156 1.10 -0.50 -7.27
N ASP A 157 0.95 -1.81 -7.15
CA ASP A 157 2.02 -2.82 -6.99
C ASP A 157 3.11 -2.66 -8.07
N PHE A 158 2.70 -2.47 -9.33
CA PHE A 158 3.65 -2.18 -10.40
C PHE A 158 4.47 -0.91 -10.17
N THR A 159 3.88 0.16 -9.60
CA THR A 159 4.64 1.38 -9.29
C THR A 159 5.65 1.16 -8.18
N TRP A 160 5.35 0.31 -7.20
CA TRP A 160 6.22 0.06 -6.05
C TRP A 160 7.55 -0.58 -6.43
N ILE A 161 7.63 -1.26 -7.59
CA ILE A 161 8.91 -1.72 -8.18
C ILE A 161 9.91 -0.56 -8.30
N PHE A 162 9.47 0.60 -8.80
CA PHE A 162 10.33 1.78 -8.97
C PHE A 162 10.66 2.44 -7.63
N PHE A 163 9.75 2.39 -6.67
CA PHE A 163 9.97 2.92 -5.33
C PHE A 163 11.00 2.09 -4.55
N ARG A 164 10.95 0.75 -4.69
CA ARG A 164 11.84 -0.18 -3.99
C ARG A 164 13.26 -0.20 -4.54
N CYS A 165 13.40 -0.06 -5.86
CA CYS A 165 14.69 -0.22 -6.52
C CYS A 165 15.58 1.00 -6.32
N HIS A 166 16.83 0.77 -5.90
CA HIS A 166 17.83 1.84 -5.72
C HIS A 166 18.27 2.53 -7.03
N SER A 167 17.94 1.96 -8.19
CA SER A 167 18.26 2.55 -9.49
C SER A 167 17.24 2.17 -10.55
N MET A 168 17.14 3.00 -11.59
CA MET A 168 16.31 2.71 -12.77
C MET A 168 16.70 1.40 -13.46
N ARG A 169 18.02 1.11 -13.53
CA ARG A 169 18.52 -0.12 -14.14
C ARG A 169 18.05 -1.37 -13.39
N ASN A 170 18.00 -1.30 -12.07
CA ASN A 170 17.51 -2.40 -11.24
C ASN A 170 16.00 -2.60 -11.45
N ALA A 171 15.20 -1.52 -11.49
CA ALA A 171 13.78 -1.59 -11.77
C ALA A 171 13.48 -2.25 -13.13
N LEU A 172 14.22 -1.86 -14.18
CA LEU A 172 14.08 -2.45 -15.51
C LEU A 172 14.49 -3.93 -15.53
N SER A 173 15.49 -4.32 -14.76
CA SER A 173 15.92 -5.71 -14.65
C SER A 173 14.87 -6.57 -13.94
N VAL A 174 14.20 -6.04 -12.91
CA VAL A 174 13.05 -6.69 -12.27
C VAL A 174 11.91 -6.86 -13.26
N ILE A 175 11.51 -5.80 -13.97
CA ILE A 175 10.44 -5.86 -14.99
C ILE A 175 10.77 -6.88 -16.09
N ASN A 176 12.02 -6.89 -16.57
CA ASN A 176 12.48 -7.86 -17.56
C ASN A 176 12.38 -9.31 -17.06
N ALA A 177 12.75 -9.55 -15.79
CA ALA A 177 12.62 -10.85 -15.16
C ALA A 177 11.16 -11.29 -15.01
N LEU A 178 10.25 -10.37 -14.68
CA LEU A 178 8.81 -10.64 -14.57
C LEU A 178 8.20 -11.05 -15.92
N MET A 179 8.66 -10.45 -17.03
CA MET A 179 8.14 -10.72 -18.38
C MET A 179 8.73 -11.98 -19.03
N HIS A 180 10.00 -12.32 -18.75
CA HIS A 180 10.72 -13.36 -19.50
C HIS A 180 11.04 -14.64 -18.72
N ASN A 181 10.99 -14.62 -17.39
CA ASN A 181 11.32 -15.81 -16.58
C ASN A 181 10.08 -16.49 -15.96
N GLY A 182 8.88 -16.23 -16.51
CA GLY A 182 7.58 -16.58 -15.93
C GLY A 182 7.07 -18.01 -16.19
N THR A 183 7.91 -19.03 -16.08
CA THR A 183 7.48 -20.43 -16.35
C THR A 183 7.86 -21.46 -15.28
N ALA A 184 8.42 -21.07 -14.13
CA ALA A 184 8.32 -21.94 -12.96
C ALA A 184 6.83 -22.02 -12.56
N SER A 185 6.37 -23.10 -11.94
CA SER A 185 4.99 -23.14 -11.41
C SER A 185 4.96 -22.54 -10.01
N PHE A 186 3.91 -21.78 -9.65
CA PHE A 186 3.76 -21.20 -8.31
C PHE A 186 3.77 -22.27 -7.23
N LEU A 187 3.22 -23.43 -7.59
CA LEU A 187 3.27 -24.63 -6.79
C LEU A 187 4.70 -25.11 -6.53
N GLN A 188 5.61 -25.00 -7.51
CA GLN A 188 7.01 -25.37 -7.33
C GLN A 188 7.74 -24.42 -6.37
N LEU A 189 7.56 -23.09 -6.49
CA LEU A 189 8.12 -22.13 -5.55
C LEU A 189 7.60 -22.37 -4.12
N VAL A 190 6.29 -22.52 -3.97
CA VAL A 190 5.67 -22.81 -2.66
C VAL A 190 6.16 -24.15 -2.13
N SER A 191 6.33 -25.17 -2.99
CA SER A 191 6.85 -26.47 -2.57
C SER A 191 8.31 -26.44 -2.16
N GLU A 192 9.16 -25.64 -2.82
CA GLU A 192 10.58 -25.49 -2.47
C GLU A 192 10.73 -24.74 -1.13
N GLN A 193 9.92 -23.71 -0.90
CA GLN A 193 9.87 -23.02 0.39
C GLN A 193 9.28 -23.91 1.50
N PHE A 194 8.30 -24.76 1.16
CA PHE A 194 7.73 -25.77 2.06
C PHE A 194 8.75 -26.84 2.44
N SER A 195 9.55 -27.34 1.48
CA SER A 195 10.61 -28.32 1.72
C SER A 195 11.79 -27.74 2.49
N ASN A 196 12.06 -26.45 2.34
CA ASN A 196 13.13 -25.75 3.07
C ASN A 196 12.74 -25.39 4.50
N GLY A 197 11.49 -25.66 4.91
CA GLY A 197 11.06 -25.56 6.30
C GLY A 197 11.32 -24.19 6.90
N LEU A 198 10.93 -23.11 6.20
CA LEU A 198 11.03 -21.74 6.69
C LEU A 198 9.72 -21.35 7.41
N PRO A 199 9.58 -21.58 8.74
CA PRO A 199 8.41 -21.14 9.51
C PRO A 199 8.08 -19.65 9.30
N GLY A 200 9.10 -18.83 9.02
CA GLY A 200 8.94 -17.41 8.74
C GLY A 200 8.08 -17.11 7.51
N PHE A 201 8.16 -17.90 6.43
CA PHE A 201 7.34 -17.65 5.23
C PHE A 201 5.85 -17.81 5.53
N TRP A 202 5.46 -18.91 6.18
CA TRP A 202 4.07 -19.17 6.53
C TRP A 202 3.54 -18.22 7.60
N LEU A 203 4.41 -17.80 8.53
CA LEU A 203 4.06 -16.75 9.49
C LEU A 203 3.74 -15.43 8.78
N VAL A 204 4.56 -15.02 7.80
CA VAL A 204 4.30 -13.81 7.00
C VAL A 204 2.98 -13.91 6.24
N ILE A 205 2.73 -15.02 5.54
CA ILE A 205 1.47 -15.24 4.83
C ILE A 205 0.28 -15.22 5.80
N GLY A 206 0.42 -15.84 6.97
CA GLY A 206 -0.60 -15.82 8.02
C GLY A 206 -0.88 -14.41 8.55
N CYS A 207 0.15 -13.60 8.78
CA CYS A 207 0.03 -12.19 9.18
C CYS A 207 -0.66 -11.36 8.10
N ILE A 208 -0.29 -11.54 6.82
CA ILE A 208 -0.93 -10.86 5.69
C ILE A 208 -2.41 -11.23 5.60
N ALA A 209 -2.73 -12.53 5.67
CA ALA A 209 -4.10 -13.01 5.66
C ALA A 209 -4.92 -12.45 6.82
N LEU A 210 -4.35 -12.42 8.03
CA LEU A 210 -4.99 -11.84 9.21
C LEU A 210 -5.30 -10.35 9.00
N VAL A 211 -4.33 -9.55 8.55
CA VAL A 211 -4.55 -8.12 8.26
C VAL A 211 -5.64 -7.94 7.21
N MET A 212 -5.59 -8.70 6.11
CA MET A 212 -6.61 -8.62 5.06
C MET A 212 -8.02 -9.00 5.56
N ILE A 213 -8.12 -9.99 6.43
CA ILE A 213 -9.40 -10.38 7.07
C ILE A 213 -9.90 -9.23 7.95
N LEU A 214 -9.04 -8.66 8.80
CA LEU A 214 -9.38 -7.54 9.67
C LEU A 214 -9.82 -6.32 8.86
N GLU A 215 -9.13 -6.01 7.77
CA GLU A 215 -9.50 -4.93 6.84
C GLU A 215 -10.85 -5.17 6.18
N CYS A 216 -11.14 -6.40 5.73
CA CYS A 216 -12.44 -6.75 5.17
C CYS A 216 -13.56 -6.67 6.21
N LEU A 217 -13.30 -7.10 7.44
CA LEU A 217 -14.24 -6.96 8.56
C LEU A 217 -14.47 -5.48 8.87
N GLN A 218 -13.42 -4.66 8.87
CA GLN A 218 -13.52 -3.22 9.08
C GLN A 218 -14.31 -2.52 7.97
N LEU A 219 -14.18 -2.98 6.73
CA LEU A 219 -14.99 -2.49 5.61
C LEU A 219 -16.48 -2.78 5.80
N HIS A 220 -16.83 -3.94 6.37
CA HIS A 220 -18.23 -4.37 6.50
C HIS A 220 -18.91 -3.90 7.79
N PHE A 221 -18.19 -3.96 8.92
CA PHE A 221 -18.71 -3.68 10.26
C PHE A 221 -18.30 -2.30 10.80
N GLY A 222 -17.50 -1.54 10.04
CA GLY A 222 -16.91 -0.28 10.51
C GLY A 222 -15.68 -0.52 11.37
N ARG A 223 -15.18 0.55 12.00
CA ARG A 223 -13.92 0.53 12.77
C ARG A 223 -14.00 -0.52 13.88
N LEU A 224 -13.11 -1.52 13.82
CA LEU A 224 -13.03 -2.58 14.82
C LEU A 224 -12.34 -2.03 16.08
N TYR A 225 -13.10 -1.40 16.96
CA TYR A 225 -12.55 -0.98 18.25
C TYR A 225 -12.26 -2.24 19.10
N PRO A 226 -11.05 -2.38 19.67
CA PRO A 226 -10.72 -3.56 20.44
C PRO A 226 -11.50 -3.54 21.76
N LYS A 227 -12.67 -4.19 21.79
CA LYS A 227 -13.53 -4.27 22.99
C LYS A 227 -12.79 -4.83 24.22
N TRP A 228 -11.71 -5.59 23.99
CA TRP A 228 -10.85 -6.12 25.05
C TRP A 228 -10.12 -5.04 25.86
N LEU A 229 -9.98 -3.82 25.34
CA LEU A 229 -9.47 -2.67 26.10
C LEU A 229 -10.37 -2.29 27.29
N HIS A 230 -11.64 -2.68 27.26
CA HIS A 230 -12.61 -2.43 28.34
C HIS A 230 -12.91 -3.69 29.16
N TRP A 231 -12.15 -4.78 28.98
CA TRP A 231 -12.28 -5.96 29.84
C TRP A 231 -11.80 -5.65 31.26
N ASN A 232 -12.06 -6.56 32.20
CA ASN A 232 -11.54 -6.40 33.56
C ASN A 232 -10.01 -6.25 33.53
N GLY A 233 -9.46 -5.56 34.54
CA GLY A 233 -8.04 -5.18 34.55
C GLY A 233 -7.10 -6.37 34.35
N LEU A 234 -7.40 -7.53 34.96
CA LEU A 234 -6.56 -8.72 34.83
C LEU A 234 -6.49 -9.23 33.38
N LEU A 235 -7.64 -9.39 32.71
CA LEU A 235 -7.69 -9.86 31.33
C LEU A 235 -7.09 -8.82 30.37
N GLN A 236 -7.34 -7.53 30.61
CA GLN A 236 -6.74 -6.45 29.82
C GLN A 236 -5.22 -6.49 29.89
N TRP A 237 -4.65 -6.55 31.09
CA TRP A 237 -3.20 -6.64 31.28
C TRP A 237 -2.63 -7.93 30.71
N ALA A 238 -3.31 -9.07 30.89
CA ALA A 238 -2.88 -10.34 30.29
C ALA A 238 -2.79 -10.24 28.75
N CYS A 239 -3.78 -9.64 28.09
CA CYS A 239 -3.74 -9.40 26.65
C CYS A 239 -2.56 -8.49 26.25
N ILE A 240 -2.32 -7.39 26.97
CA ILE A 240 -1.20 -6.48 26.70
C ILE A 240 0.14 -7.21 26.87
N PHE A 241 0.32 -7.97 27.95
CA PHE A 241 1.54 -8.74 28.18
C PHE A 241 1.77 -9.80 27.10
N LEU A 242 0.72 -10.50 26.67
CA LEU A 242 0.81 -11.47 25.58
C LEU A 242 1.21 -10.81 24.26
N LEU A 243 0.68 -9.63 23.93
CA LEU A 243 1.07 -8.87 22.75
C LEU A 243 2.54 -8.41 22.83
N LEU A 244 2.98 -7.94 23.99
CA LEU A 244 4.38 -7.55 24.21
C LEU A 244 5.33 -8.75 24.10
N ILE A 245 4.96 -9.91 24.66
CA ILE A 245 5.73 -11.15 24.53
C ILE A 245 5.77 -11.60 23.07
N PHE A 246 4.64 -11.54 22.35
CA PHE A 246 4.59 -11.87 20.94
C PHE A 246 5.54 -10.98 20.12
N VAL A 247 5.53 -9.67 20.35
CA VAL A 247 6.49 -8.74 19.72
C VAL A 247 7.92 -9.10 20.11
N ALA A 248 8.19 -9.44 21.37
CA ALA A 248 9.53 -9.81 21.85
C ALA A 248 10.04 -11.15 21.30
N ILE A 249 9.16 -12.09 20.95
CA ILE A 249 9.53 -13.39 20.37
C ILE A 249 9.65 -13.30 18.84
N CYS A 250 8.70 -12.62 18.20
CA CYS A 250 8.64 -12.52 16.75
C CYS A 250 9.45 -11.34 16.19
N GLY A 251 9.86 -10.41 17.04
CA GLY A 251 10.76 -9.32 16.68
C GLY A 251 12.14 -9.84 16.28
N VAL A 252 12.78 -9.15 15.34
CA VAL A 252 14.15 -9.45 14.93
C VAL A 252 15.10 -8.61 15.78
N TYR A 253 15.97 -9.27 16.55
CA TYR A 253 16.92 -8.64 17.47
C TYR A 253 18.34 -9.15 17.22
N GLY A 254 19.34 -8.33 17.49
CA GLY A 254 20.74 -8.76 17.52
C GLY A 254 21.71 -7.73 16.94
N PRO A 255 23.03 -7.95 17.11
CA PRO A 255 24.06 -7.01 16.66
C PRO A 255 24.11 -6.82 15.13
N ASN A 256 23.56 -7.77 14.37
CA ASN A 256 23.42 -7.67 12.90
C ASN A 256 22.15 -6.92 12.46
N TYR A 257 21.29 -6.53 13.41
CA TYR A 257 20.04 -5.83 13.13
C TYR A 257 20.10 -4.42 13.75
N SER A 258 20.23 -3.40 12.91
CA SER A 258 20.12 -2.01 13.40
C SER A 258 18.64 -1.65 13.52
N ALA A 259 18.22 -1.11 14.66
CA ALA A 259 16.89 -0.52 14.86
C ALA A 259 16.59 0.68 13.93
N GLN A 260 17.53 1.01 13.04
CA GLN A 260 17.61 2.24 12.27
C GLN A 260 16.90 2.19 10.91
N SER A 261 15.99 1.26 10.65
CA SER A 261 15.35 1.29 9.34
C SER A 261 13.98 0.66 9.25
N PHE A 262 12.98 1.40 9.74
CA PHE A 262 11.71 1.47 9.00
C PHE A 262 12.03 1.69 7.52
N ILE A 263 11.38 0.95 6.64
CA ILE A 263 11.57 1.08 5.19
C ILE A 263 11.34 2.54 4.78
N TYR A 264 10.34 3.18 5.39
CA TYR A 264 10.03 4.58 5.18
C TYR A 264 11.16 5.56 5.59
N ALA A 265 11.91 5.25 6.66
CA ALA A 265 12.96 6.14 7.17
C ALA A 265 14.25 6.15 6.32
N LYS A 266 14.33 5.28 5.30
CA LYS A 266 15.46 5.16 4.38
C LYS A 266 15.33 6.02 3.12
N PHE A 267 14.21 6.74 2.95
CA PHE A 267 13.92 7.59 1.80
C PHE A 267 14.02 9.07 2.17
#